data_AF-A0A6J6C0X9-F1
#
_entry.id   AF-A0A6J6C0X9-F1
#
_cell.length_a   1.000
_cell.length_b   1.000
_cell.length_c   1.000
_cell.angle_alpha   90.00
_cell.angle_beta   90.00
_cell.angle_gamma   90.00
#
_symmetry.space_group_name_H-M   'P 1'
#
loop_
_entity.id
_entity.type
_entity.pdbx_description
1 polymer ?
#
loop_
_entity_poly.entity_id
_entity_poly.type
_entity_poly.pdbx_seq_one_letter_code
_entity_poly.pdbx_strand_id
1 'polypeptide(L)' 'MEAVWKIDVVDFPAFIVVDDKGNDFFEATSKPMIITTKP' A
#
# COMPACT_ATOMS: atom_id res chain seq x y z
N MET A 1 -15.55 9.24 -18.24
CA MET A 1 -14.61 8.30 -17.57
C MET A 1 -14.54 8.52 -16.06
N GLU A 2 -14.68 9.77 -15.57
CA GLU A 2 -14.50 10.12 -14.14
C GLU A 2 -15.78 10.05 -13.29
N ALA A 3 -16.89 9.54 -13.83
CA ALA A 3 -18.11 9.36 -13.04
C ALA A 3 -17.96 8.19 -12.04
N VAL A 4 -18.73 8.21 -10.95
CA VAL A 4 -18.76 7.13 -9.96
C VAL A 4 -19.68 6.01 -10.47
N TRP A 5 -19.17 4.79 -10.48
CA TRP A 5 -19.91 3.61 -10.95
C TRP A 5 -20.18 2.65 -9.80
N LYS A 6 -21.37 2.06 -9.81
CA LYS A 6 -21.67 0.89 -8.99
C LYS A 6 -21.41 -0.36 -9.83
N ILE A 7 -20.57 -1.24 -9.32
CA ILE A 7 -20.25 -2.53 -9.95
C ILE A 7 -20.41 -3.65 -8.93
N ASP A 8 -20.83 -4.82 -9.40
CA ASP A 8 -20.82 -6.05 -8.63
C ASP A 8 -19.65 -6.92 -9.10
N VAL A 9 -18.90 -7.50 -8.16
CA VAL A 9 -17.69 -8.28 -8.43
C VAL A 9 -17.78 -9.65 -7.75
N VAL A 10 -17.10 -10.65 -8.33
CA VAL A 10 -16.96 -12.01 -7.78
C VAL A 10 -15.47 -12.35 -7.77
N ASP A 11 -14.97 -12.80 -6.62
CA ASP A 11 -13.58 -13.25 -6.41
C ASP A 11 -12.49 -12.29 -6.89
N PHE A 12 -12.69 -10.98 -6.69
CA PHE A 12 -11.71 -9.98 -7.09
C PHE A 12 -10.47 -10.03 -6.17
N PRO A 13 -9.27 -10.34 -6.69
CA PRO A 13 -8.07 -10.39 -5.86
C PRO A 13 -7.63 -8.98 -5.44
N ALA A 14 -7.30 -8.83 -4.17
CA ALA A 14 -6.79 -7.58 -3.61
C ALA A 14 -5.79 -7.86 -2.50
N PHE A 15 -4.97 -6.85 -2.19
CA PHE A 15 -4.02 -6.86 -1.08
C PHE A 15 -4.40 -5.79 -0.06
N ILE A 16 -4.26 -6.09 1.23
CA ILE A 16 -4.40 -5.09 2.29
C ILE A 16 -3.12 -4.26 2.29
N VAL A 17 -3.23 -2.98 1.94
CA VAL A 17 -2.09 -2.05 1.91
C VAL A 17 -1.90 -1.38 3.27
N VAL A 18 -2.98 -0.92 3.89
CA VAL A 18 -3.00 -0.35 5.24
C VAL A 18 -4.12 -1.00 6.02
N ASP A 19 -3.85 -1.39 7.27
CA ASP A 19 -4.85 -1.94 8.17
C ASP A 19 -5.36 -0.92 9.22
N ASP A 20 -6.36 -1.32 10.01
CA ASP A 20 -6.99 -0.50 11.05
C ASP A 20 -6.13 -0.34 12.32
N LYS A 21 -4.97 -1.01 12.37
CA LYS A 21 -4.01 -0.97 13.49
C LYS A 21 -2.82 -0.08 13.18
N GLY A 22 -2.80 0.55 12.01
CA GLY A 22 -1.74 1.44 11.56
C GLY A 22 -0.55 0.73 10.91
N ASN A 23 -0.69 -0.54 10.52
CA ASN A 23 0.33 -1.23 9.74
C ASN A 23 0.22 -0.80 8.26
N ASP A 24 1.35 -0.48 7.64
CA ASP A 24 1.46 -0.14 6.21
C ASP A 24 2.44 -1.10 5.52
N PHE A 25 1.94 -1.79 4.48
CA PHE A 25 2.71 -2.75 3.68
C PHE A 25 4.00 -2.15 3.09
N PHE A 26 4.00 -0.85 2.78
CA PHE A 26 5.13 -0.16 2.15
C PHE A 26 6.03 0.58 3.13
N GLU A 27 5.79 0.51 4.45
CA GLU A 27 6.56 1.28 5.43
C GLU A 27 8.06 0.97 5.39
N ALA A 28 8.45 -0.28 5.11
CA ALA A 28 9.86 -0.69 5.06
C ALA A 28 10.59 -0.26 3.78
N THR A 29 9.87 -0.13 2.65
CA THR A 29 10.46 0.17 1.33
C THR A 29 10.34 1.65 0.96
N SER A 30 9.38 2.37 1.53
CA SER A 30 9.21 3.80 1.36
C SER A 30 10.20 4.63 2.17
N LYS A 31 10.79 4.06 3.22
CA LYS A 31 11.84 4.73 3.99
C LYS A 31 13.12 4.83 3.13
N PRO A 32 13.65 6.04 2.90
CA PRO A 32 14.91 6.18 2.18
C PRO A 32 15.99 5.38 2.92
N MET A 33 16.67 4.50 2.18
CA MET A 33 17.79 3.73 2.72
C MET A 33 18.87 4.73 3.16
N ILE A 34 19.06 4.87 4.47
CA ILE A 34 20.15 5.67 5.02
C ILE A 34 21.43 4.85 4.81
N ILE A 35 22.16 5.13 3.74
CA ILE A 35 23.50 4.58 3.53
C ILE A 35 24.44 5.32 4.49
N THR A 36 24.66 4.77 5.68
CA THR A 36 25.71 5.26 6.57
C THR A 36 27.06 4.84 5.99
N THR A 37 27.73 5.74 5.26
CA THR A 37 29.16 5.62 5.00
C THR A 37 29.89 5.82 6.32
N LYS A 38 30.16 4.73 7.04
CA LYS A 38 31.10 4.76 8.16
C LYS A 38 32.51 4.97 7.58
N PRO A 39 33.31 5.91 8.12
CA PRO A 39 34.67 6.17 7.64
C PRO A 39 35.60 4.99 7.86
#